data_AF-A0A947VXG4-F1
#
_entry.id   AF-A0A947VXG4-F1
#
_cell.length_a   1.000
_cell.length_b   1.000
_cell.length_c   1.000
_cell.angle_alpha   90.00
_cell.angle_beta   90.00
_cell.angle_gamma   90.00
#
_symmetry.space_group_name_H-M   'P 1'
#
loop_
_entity.id
_entity.type
_entity.pdbx_description
1 polymer ?
#
loop_
_entity_poly.entity_id
_entity_poly.type
_entity_poly.pdbx_seq_one_letter_code
_entity_poly.pdbx_strand_id
1 'polypeptide(L)'
;MLSRRATWRDYVDIAILLDQGLASLDEGIRDAYTRHQINEKWILEPLTYFDDIADQPIKFVGKQYTNDEIKSIIKRHARVYTKQKLT
;
A
#
# COMPACT_ATOMS: atom_id res chain seq x y z
N MET A 1 -9.29 3.39 -3.38
CA MET A 1 -9.74 4.51 -2.52
C MET A 1 -8.57 4.94 -1.64
N LEU A 2 -7.83 5.96 -2.06
CA LEU A 2 -6.96 6.76 -1.17
C LEU A 2 -7.36 8.19 -1.49
N SER A 3 -8.28 8.75 -0.71
CA SER A 3 -8.70 10.15 -0.87
C SER A 3 -7.72 11.08 -0.12
N ARG A 4 -7.97 12.40 -0.07
CA ARG A 4 -7.16 13.39 0.71
C ARG A 4 -6.95 13.06 2.20
N ARG A 5 -7.53 11.97 2.71
CA ARG A 5 -7.31 11.41 4.06
C ARG A 5 -7.25 9.89 3.98
N ALA A 6 -6.19 9.34 3.39
CA ALA A 6 -5.86 7.94 3.64
C ALA A 6 -5.67 7.76 5.14
N THR A 7 -6.44 6.85 5.73
CA THR A 7 -6.35 6.51 7.15
C THR A 7 -5.33 5.39 7.34
N TRP A 8 -4.78 5.25 8.54
CA TRP A 8 -3.90 4.13 8.88
C TRP A 8 -4.52 2.76 8.53
N ARG A 9 -5.86 2.64 8.62
CA ARG A 9 -6.59 1.43 8.23
C ARG A 9 -6.42 1.09 6.75
N ASP A 10 -6.45 2.08 5.86
CA ASP A 10 -6.29 1.84 4.41
C ASP A 10 -4.91 1.22 4.12
N TYR A 11 -3.87 1.69 4.80
CA TYR A 11 -2.52 1.10 4.70
C TYR A 11 -2.47 -0.32 5.24
N VAL A 12 -3.14 -0.58 6.37
CA VAL A 12 -3.22 -1.92 6.95
C VAL A 12 -3.92 -2.90 6.01
N ASP A 13 -5.04 -2.51 5.41
CA ASP A 13 -5.78 -3.33 4.46
C ASP A 13 -4.91 -3.62 3.22
N ILE A 14 -4.26 -2.61 2.65
CA ILE A 14 -3.33 -2.76 1.53
C ILE A 14 -2.21 -3.74 1.89
N ALA A 15 -1.55 -3.57 3.04
CA ALA A 15 -0.46 -4.43 3.46
C ALA A 15 -0.90 -5.89 3.61
N ILE A 16 -2.07 -6.14 4.20
CA ILE A 16 -2.58 -7.50 4.38
C ILE A 16 -2.89 -8.15 3.04
N LEU A 17 -3.54 -7.44 2.12
CA LEU A 17 -3.84 -7.96 0.78
C LEU A 17 -2.54 -8.32 0.02
N LEU A 18 -1.51 -7.51 0.15
CA LEU A 18 -0.19 -7.75 -0.45
C LEU A 18 0.55 -8.92 0.22
N ASP A 19 0.56 -9.00 1.56
CA ASP A 19 1.25 -10.07 2.32
C ASP A 19 0.61 -11.45 2.07
N GLN A 20 -0.72 -11.48 1.91
CA GLN A 20 -1.47 -12.70 1.62
C GLN A 20 -1.48 -13.08 0.13
N GLY A 21 -0.90 -12.24 -0.74
CA GLY A 21 -0.92 -12.47 -2.20
C GLY A 21 -2.33 -12.42 -2.81
N LEU A 22 -3.29 -11.78 -2.12
CA LEU A 22 -4.66 -11.58 -2.60
C LEU A 22 -4.77 -10.42 -3.61
N ALA A 23 -3.75 -9.56 -3.64
CA ALA A 23 -3.61 -8.50 -4.62
C ALA A 23 -2.12 -8.22 -4.90
N SER A 24 -1.82 -7.63 -6.05
CA SER A 24 -0.51 -7.07 -6.37
C SER A 24 -0.59 -5.55 -6.64
N LEU A 25 0.52 -4.85 -6.41
CA LEU A 25 0.62 -3.42 -6.75
C LEU A 25 0.49 -3.19 -8.26
N ASP A 26 0.99 -4.12 -9.08
CA ASP A 26 0.90 -4.03 -10.53
C ASP A 26 -0.56 -4.06 -11.02
N GLU A 27 -1.35 -5.02 -10.52
CA GLU A 27 -2.78 -5.09 -10.83
C GLU A 27 -3.53 -3.85 -10.34
N GLY A 28 -3.26 -3.41 -9.10
CA GLY A 28 -3.91 -2.23 -8.52
C GLY A 28 -3.60 -0.94 -9.29
N ILE A 29 -2.34 -0.73 -9.69
CA ILE A 29 -1.91 0.44 -10.47
C ILE A 29 -2.49 0.38 -11.88
N ARG A 30 -2.46 -0.79 -12.53
CA ARG A 30 -3.06 -0.97 -13.87
C ARG A 30 -4.56 -0.67 -13.85
N ASP A 31 -5.29 -1.17 -12.85
CA ASP A 31 -6.72 -0.92 -12.70
C ASP A 31 -7.01 0.56 -12.46
N ALA A 32 -6.26 1.21 -11.55
CA ALA A 32 -6.39 2.64 -11.28
C ALA A 32 -6.10 3.51 -12.52
N TYR A 33 -5.08 3.16 -13.30
CA TYR A 33 -4.80 3.83 -14.57
C TYR A 33 -5.94 3.62 -15.58
N THR A 34 -6.43 2.38 -15.72
CA THR A 34 -7.43 2.03 -16.74
C THR A 34 -8.79 2.66 -16.45
N ARG A 35 -9.23 2.64 -15.18
CA ARG A 35 -10.56 3.15 -14.78
C ARG A 35 -10.59 4.64 -14.50
N HIS A 36 -9.48 5.19 -14.02
CA HIS A 36 -9.46 6.53 -13.45
C HIS A 36 -8.34 7.43 -14.00
N GLN A 37 -7.52 6.93 -14.93
CA GLN A 37 -6.36 7.65 -15.50
C GLN A 37 -5.40 8.20 -14.42
N ILE A 38 -5.33 7.51 -13.28
CA ILE A 38 -4.45 7.92 -12.18
C ILE A 38 -3.00 7.60 -12.56
N ASN A 39 -2.12 8.58 -12.42
CA ASN A 39 -0.70 8.40 -12.64
C ASN A 39 -0.10 7.49 -11.55
N GLU A 40 0.72 6.51 -11.95
CA GLU A 40 1.38 5.58 -11.03
C GLU A 40 2.18 6.29 -9.91
N LYS A 41 2.81 7.42 -10.21
CA LYS A 41 3.56 8.20 -9.22
C LYS A 41 2.68 8.67 -8.07
N TRP A 42 1.44 9.05 -8.39
CA TRP A 42 0.48 9.53 -7.39
C TRP A 42 -0.02 8.42 -6.46
N ILE A 43 0.16 7.15 -6.87
CA ILE A 43 -0.12 5.98 -6.04
C ILE A 43 1.13 5.60 -5.23
N LEU A 44 2.31 5.61 -5.86
CA LEU A 44 3.55 5.15 -5.24
C LEU A 44 4.12 6.12 -4.20
N GLU A 45 4.03 7.44 -4.43
CA GLU A 45 4.58 8.45 -3.51
C GLU A 45 3.99 8.31 -2.08
N PRO A 46 2.65 8.27 -1.89
CA PRO A 46 2.07 8.06 -0.56
C PRO A 46 2.42 6.70 0.07
N LEU A 47 2.62 5.66 -0.74
CA LEU A 47 2.99 4.32 -0.22
C LEU A 47 4.43 4.24 0.28
N THR A 48 5.24 5.28 0.06
CA THR A 48 6.64 5.34 0.51
C THR A 48 6.87 6.34 1.64
N TYR A 49 5.89 7.19 1.95
CA TYR A 49 5.97 8.24 2.96
C TYR A 49 4.89 8.03 4.03
N PHE A 50 5.30 7.79 5.27
CA PHE A 50 4.39 7.46 6.38
C PHE A 50 4.44 8.46 7.54
N ASP A 51 5.30 9.48 7.45
CA ASP A 51 5.61 10.37 8.57
C ASP A 51 4.46 11.34 8.89
N ASP A 52 3.48 11.46 7.99
CA ASP A 52 2.26 12.25 8.12
C ASP A 52 1.04 11.44 8.61
N ILE A 53 1.20 10.12 8.81
CA ILE A 53 0.10 9.24 9.23
C ILE A 53 0.20 8.99 10.73
N ALA A 54 -0.84 9.39 11.47
CA ALA A 54 -0.97 9.02 12.86
C ALA A 54 -1.23 7.52 12.99
N ASP A 55 -0.32 6.81 13.64
CA ASP A 55 -0.47 5.41 14.01
C ASP A 55 -1.74 5.23 14.86
N GLN A 56 -2.63 4.32 14.44
CA GLN A 56 -3.84 3.98 15.20
C GLN A 56 -3.80 2.52 15.65
N PRO A 57 -4.26 2.21 16.88
CA PRO A 57 -4.35 0.83 17.33
C PRO A 57 -5.38 0.07 16.49
N ILE A 58 -4.94 -1.04 15.89
CA ILE A 58 -5.78 -1.96 15.11
C ILE A 58 -5.88 -3.27 15.89
N LYS A 59 -7.11 -3.79 16.01
CA LYS A 59 -7.35 -5.10 16.61
C LYS A 59 -7.49 -6.14 15.50
N PHE A 60 -6.54 -7.06 15.40
CA PHE A 60 -6.58 -8.16 14.45
C PHE A 60 -7.29 -9.38 15.05
N VAL A 61 -8.12 -10.05 14.25
CA VAL A 61 -8.81 -11.31 14.63
C VAL A 61 -7.89 -12.53 14.44
N GLY A 62 -6.89 -12.45 13.55
CA GLY A 62 -5.95 -13.52 13.24
C GLY A 62 -4.49 -13.14 13.51
N LYS A 63 -3.62 -13.32 12.50
CA LYS A 63 -2.22 -12.88 12.55
C LYS A 63 -2.16 -11.41 12.96
N GLN A 64 -1.38 -11.14 13.99
CA GLN A 64 -1.12 -9.79 14.47
C GLN A 64 -0.04 -9.16 13.59
N TYR A 65 -0.17 -7.87 13.33
CA TYR A 65 0.83 -7.07 12.62
C TYR A 65 1.18 -5.85 13.46
N THR A 66 2.46 -5.60 13.63
CA THR A 66 2.99 -4.34 14.16
C THR A 66 2.95 -3.27 13.08
N ASN A 67 2.96 -2.00 13.49
CA ASN A 67 2.99 -0.89 12.53
C ASN A 67 4.23 -0.94 11.64
N ASP A 68 5.37 -1.39 12.18
CA ASP A 68 6.60 -1.54 11.42
C ASP A 68 6.51 -2.66 10.38
N GLU A 69 5.83 -3.77 10.69
CA GLU A 69 5.56 -4.83 9.71
C GLU A 69 4.68 -4.33 8.56
N ILE A 70 3.61 -3.60 8.87
CA ILE A 70 2.72 -3.00 7.86
C ILE A 70 3.52 -2.07 6.94
N LYS A 71 4.29 -1.14 7.51
CA LYS A 71 5.16 -0.21 6.77
C LYS A 71 6.18 -0.97 5.91
N SER A 72 6.80 -2.02 6.46
CA SER A 72 7.80 -2.83 5.78
C SER A 72 7.23 -3.61 4.59
N ILE A 73 6.05 -4.21 4.74
CA ILE A 73 5.33 -4.90 3.67
C ILE A 73 5.10 -3.93 2.50
N ILE A 74 4.48 -2.79 2.75
CA ILE A 74 4.17 -1.82 1.69
C ILE A 74 5.44 -1.35 0.97
N LYS A 75 6.48 -0.94 1.74
CA LYS A 75 7.77 -0.51 1.17
C LYS A 75 8.43 -1.59 0.33
N ARG A 76 8.37 -2.86 0.78
CA ARG A 76 8.93 -3.99 0.04
C ARG A 76 8.23 -4.16 -1.30
N HIS A 77 6.91 -4.19 -1.32
CA HIS A 77 6.14 -4.36 -2.55
C HIS A 77 6.33 -3.17 -3.50
N ALA A 78 6.34 -1.93 -2.98
CA ALA A 78 6.61 -0.73 -3.78
C ALA A 78 8.00 -0.78 -4.44
N ARG A 79 9.03 -1.17 -3.69
CA ARG A 79 10.40 -1.36 -4.22
C ARG A 79 10.47 -2.43 -5.30
N VAL A 80 9.80 -3.57 -5.11
CA VAL A 80 9.74 -4.64 -6.11
C VAL A 80 9.11 -4.13 -7.40
N TYR A 81 7.97 -3.44 -7.29
CA TYR A 81 7.28 -2.86 -8.44
C TYR A 81 8.18 -1.86 -9.22
N THR A 82 8.83 -0.93 -8.52
CA THR A 82 9.72 0.06 -9.16
C THR A 82 10.92 -0.59 -9.85
N LYS A 83 11.50 -1.65 -9.27
CA LYS A 83 12.63 -2.36 -9.89
C LYS A 83 12.23 -3.10 -11.16
N GLN A 84 11.05 -3.73 -11.17
CA GLN A 84 10.54 -4.45 -12.35
C GLN A 84 10.32 -3.52 -13.55
N LYS A 85 10.01 -2.24 -13.32
CA LYS A 85 9.84 -1.23 -14.39
C LYS A 85 11.14 -0.65 -14.96
N LEU A 86 12.26 -0.77 -14.24
CA LEU A 86 13.57 -0.27 -14.67
C LEU A 86 14.36 -1.29 -15.51
N THR A 87 13.78 -2.48 -15.72
CA THR A 87 14.35 -3.58 -16.52
C THR A 87 13.51 -3.76 -17.78
#